data_AF-A0AAJ1NRV4-F1
#
_entry.id   AF-A0AAJ1NRV4-F1
#
_cell.length_a   1.000
_cell.length_b   1.000
_cell.length_c   1.000
_cell.angle_alpha   90.00
_cell.angle_beta   90.00
_cell.angle_gamma   90.00
#
_symmetry.space_group_name_H-M   'P 1'
#
loop_
_entity.id
_entity.type
_entity.pdbx_description
1 polymer ?
#
loop_
_entity_poly.entity_id
_entity_poly.type
_entity_poly.pdbx_seq_one_letter_code
_entity_poly.pdbx_strand_id
1 'polypeptide(L)' 'MNDTFASIPQLATLVGQASRRRYSLQTLRGMIAARREQIRFRWDLKRISEANPHLIDDIGLTKQQAEEEIGKLPFWQR' A
#
# COMPACT_ATOMS: atom_id res chain seq x y z
N MET A 1 4.21 54.27 22.43
CA MET A 1 4.57 53.03 23.16
C MET A 1 3.37 52.10 23.11
N ASN A 2 3.27 51.38 22.01
CA ASN A 2 2.28 50.35 21.75
C ASN A 2 3.03 49.34 20.93
N ASP A 3 3.03 48.08 21.37
CA ASP A 3 3.03 46.92 20.47
C ASP A 3 2.69 45.72 21.33
N THR A 4 1.39 45.62 21.59
CA THR A 4 0.73 44.43 22.12
C THR A 4 1.06 43.27 21.19
N PHE A 5 1.83 42.31 21.68
CA PHE A 5 2.08 41.04 21.01
C PHE A 5 0.75 40.28 20.85
N ALA A 6 0.00 40.62 19.81
CA ALA A 6 -1.15 39.85 19.37
C ALA A 6 -0.61 38.48 18.95
N SER A 7 -0.77 37.49 19.82
CA SER A 7 -0.50 36.09 19.52
C SER A 7 -1.31 35.73 18.27
N ILE A 8 -0.64 35.59 17.12
CA ILE A 8 -1.26 35.28 15.84
C ILE A 8 -1.70 33.81 15.89
N PRO A 9 -3.00 33.49 16.07
CA PRO A 9 -3.46 32.09 16.19
C PRO A 9 -3.36 31.34 14.85
N GLN A 10 -3.08 32.08 13.78
CA GLN A 10 -3.14 31.66 12.38
C GLN A 10 -1.96 30.75 11.99
N LEU A 11 -0.79 30.91 12.62
CA LEU A 11 0.37 30.08 12.33
C LEU A 11 0.23 28.67 12.91
N ALA A 12 -0.37 28.54 14.10
CA ALA A 12 -0.60 27.25 14.74
C ALA A 12 -1.61 26.39 13.95
N THR A 13 -2.68 27.00 13.41
CA THR A 13 -3.67 26.30 12.59
C THR A 13 -3.11 25.84 11.25
N LEU A 14 -2.29 26.65 10.57
CA LEU A 14 -1.62 26.30 9.31
C LEU A 14 -0.62 25.13 9.46
N VAL A 15 0.19 25.12 10.53
CA VAL A 15 1.14 24.03 10.82
C VAL A 15 0.41 22.72 11.18
N GLY A 16 -0.66 22.80 11.96
CA GLY A 16 -1.51 21.64 12.29
C GLY A 16 -2.21 21.03 11.08
N GLN A 17 -2.56 21.84 10.08
CA GLN A 17 -3.21 21.38 8.84
C GLN A 17 -2.19 20.82 7.83
N ALA A 18 -1.02 21.45 7.69
CA ALA A 18 0.06 20.97 6.84
C ALA A 18 0.62 19.63 7.33
N SER A 19 0.79 19.46 8.65
CA SER A 19 1.21 18.19 9.25
C SER A 19 0.18 17.08 9.02
N ARG A 20 -1.11 17.30 9.32
CA ARG A 20 -2.18 16.32 9.02
C ARG A 20 -2.24 15.91 7.56
N ARG A 21 -2.06 16.86 6.62
CA ARG A 21 -2.03 16.58 5.18
C ARG A 21 -0.82 15.74 4.76
N ARG A 22 0.34 15.94 5.39
CA ARG A 22 1.52 15.10 5.14
C ARG A 22 1.33 13.68 5.68
N TYR A 23 0.76 13.55 6.88
CA TYR A 23 0.42 12.24 7.43
C TYR A 23 -0.58 11.48 6.53
N SER A 24 -1.63 12.15 6.03
CA SER A 24 -2.59 11.49 5.14
C SER A 24 -1.99 11.05 3.80
N LEU A 25 -1.06 11.84 3.23
CA LEU A 25 -0.33 11.45 2.02
C LEU A 25 0.65 10.30 2.26
N GLN A 26 1.31 10.27 3.42
CA GLN A 26 2.22 9.18 3.77
C GLN A 26 1.44 7.86 3.98
N THR A 27 0.29 7.92 4.65
CA THR A 27 -0.62 6.77 4.77
C THR A 27 -1.10 6.29 3.40
N LEU A 28 -1.52 7.21 2.51
CA LEU A 28 -1.95 6.85 1.16
C LEU A 28 -0.83 6.17 0.36
N ARG A 29 0.39 6.70 0.43
CA ARG A 29 1.57 6.08 -0.21
C ARG A 29 1.84 4.69 0.35
N GLY A 30 1.71 4.50 1.67
CA GLY A 30 1.84 3.19 2.32
C GLY A 30 0.79 2.19 1.81
N MET A 31 -0.48 2.61 1.71
CA MET A 31 -1.55 1.77 1.16
C MET A 31 -1.30 1.38 -0.29
N ILE A 32 -0.81 2.32 -1.12
CA ILE A 32 -0.44 2.04 -2.51
C ILE A 32 0.73 1.06 -2.58
N ALA A 33 1.74 1.23 -1.73
CA ALA A 33 2.90 0.35 -1.67
C ALA A 33 2.49 -1.08 -1.27
N ALA A 34 1.69 -1.23 -0.22
CA ALA A 34 1.15 -2.52 0.21
C ALA A 34 0.32 -3.19 -0.90
N ARG A 35 -0.51 -2.41 -1.61
CA ARG A 35 -1.28 -2.94 -2.75
C ARG A 35 -0.39 -3.40 -3.91
N ARG A 36 0.70 -2.68 -4.19
CA ARG A 36 1.69 -3.07 -5.21
C ARG A 36 2.42 -4.35 -4.81
N GLU A 37 2.78 -4.49 -3.54
CA GLU A 37 3.43 -5.69 -3.02
C GLU A 37 2.53 -6.92 -3.14
N GLN A 38 1.25 -6.81 -2.78
CA GLN A 38 0.26 -7.88 -2.97
C GLN A 38 0.12 -8.30 -4.44
N ILE A 39 0.10 -7.32 -5.36
CA ILE A 39 0.06 -7.61 -6.80
C ILE A 39 1.31 -8.34 -7.25
N ARG A 40 2.51 -7.91 -6.79
CA ARG A 40 3.78 -8.58 -7.12
C ARG A 40 3.80 -10.02 -6.61
N PHE A 41 3.38 -10.25 -5.37
CA PHE A 41 3.26 -11.60 -4.80
C PHE A 41 2.38 -12.51 -5.65
N ARG A 42 1.22 -12.03 -6.10
CA ARG A 42 0.33 -12.81 -6.99
C ARG A 42 0.96 -13.10 -8.36
N TRP A 43 1.72 -12.16 -8.91
CA TRP A 43 2.48 -12.37 -10.14
C TRP A 43 3.61 -13.39 -9.98
N ASP A 44 4.32 -13.35 -8.85
CA ASP A 44 5.37 -14.31 -8.53
C ASP A 44 4.77 -15.70 -8.33
N LEU A 45 3.61 -15.81 -7.66
CA LEU A 45 2.84 -17.07 -7.58
C LEU A 45 2.43 -17.60 -8.95
N LYS A 46 1.94 -16.74 -9.86
CA LYS A 46 1.61 -17.15 -11.24
C LYS A 46 2.85 -17.70 -11.96
N ARG A 47 3.97 -16.98 -11.88
CA ARG A 47 5.24 -17.41 -12.49
C ARG A 47 5.74 -18.73 -11.92
N ILE A 48 5.67 -18.91 -10.60
CA ILE A 48 6.09 -20.14 -9.94
C ILE A 48 5.15 -21.29 -10.33
N SER A 49 3.83 -21.06 -10.43
CA SER A 49 2.87 -22.06 -10.91
C SER A 49 3.18 -22.56 -12.32
N GLU A 50 3.56 -21.64 -13.22
CA GLU A 50 3.91 -21.96 -14.61
C GLU A 50 5.28 -22.63 -14.73
N ALA A 51 6.29 -22.18 -13.97
CA ALA A 51 7.66 -22.66 -14.11
C ALA A 51 7.97 -23.88 -13.24
N ASN A 52 7.53 -23.88 -11.99
CA ASN A 52 7.89 -24.84 -10.95
C ASN A 52 6.71 -25.09 -10.00
N PRO A 53 5.67 -25.81 -10.44
CA PRO A 53 4.46 -26.00 -9.65
C PRO A 53 4.68 -26.69 -8.30
N HIS A 54 5.75 -27.50 -8.16
CA HIS A 54 6.10 -28.18 -6.91
C HIS A 54 6.51 -27.20 -5.79
N LEU A 55 7.02 -26.01 -6.13
CA LEU A 55 7.39 -25.00 -5.14
C LEU A 55 6.17 -24.37 -4.47
N ILE A 56 4.97 -24.52 -5.03
CA ILE A 56 3.72 -24.07 -4.40
C ILE A 56 3.44 -24.93 -3.16
N ASP A 57 3.62 -26.24 -3.28
CA ASP A 57 3.42 -27.17 -2.17
C ASP A 57 4.49 -26.95 -1.07
N ASP A 58 5.72 -26.60 -1.45
CA ASP A 58 6.83 -26.31 -0.51
C ASP A 58 6.60 -25.04 0.34
N ILE A 59 5.89 -24.04 -0.19
CA ILE A 59 5.47 -22.84 0.57
C ILE A 59 4.18 -23.07 1.37
N GLY A 60 3.66 -24.30 1.38
CA GLY A 60 2.46 -24.69 2.11
C GLY A 60 1.15 -24.24 1.47
N LEU A 61 1.17 -23.85 0.19
CA LEU A 61 -0.04 -23.58 -0.57
C LEU A 61 -0.41 -24.81 -1.39
N THR A 62 -1.71 -25.10 -1.54
CA THR A 62 -2.12 -26.07 -2.57
C THR A 62 -2.21 -25.37 -3.92
N LYS A 63 -2.02 -26.13 -5.01
CA LYS A 63 -2.21 -25.61 -6.37
C LYS A 63 -3.55 -24.88 -6.57
N GLN A 64 -4.64 -25.40 -5.99
CA GLN A 64 -5.97 -24.76 -6.06
C GLN A 64 -5.99 -23.40 -5.34
N GLN A 65 -5.38 -23.30 -4.16
CA GLN A 65 -5.28 -22.03 -3.43
C GLN A 65 -4.44 -21.00 -4.18
N ALA A 66 -3.36 -21.44 -4.82
CA ALA A 66 -2.56 -20.57 -5.67
C ALA A 66 -3.36 -20.05 -6.88
N GLU A 67 -4.12 -20.91 -7.55
CA GLU A 67 -5.00 -20.52 -8.65
C GLU A 67 -6.12 -19.55 -8.20
N GLU A 68 -6.69 -19.74 -7.01
CA GLU A 68 -7.64 -18.80 -6.41
C GLU A 68 -6.99 -17.42 -6.12
N GLU A 69 -5.77 -17.39 -5.58
CA GLU A 69 -5.04 -16.14 -5.34
C GLU A 69 -4.66 -15.43 -6.65
N ILE A 70 -4.27 -16.18 -7.68
CA ILE A 70 -4.03 -15.64 -9.02
C ILE A 70 -5.34 -15.12 -9.63
N GLY A 71 -6.47 -15.80 -9.37
CA GLY A 71 -7.81 -15.39 -9.79
C GLY A 71 -8.25 -14.04 -9.21
N LYS A 72 -7.71 -13.63 -8.05
CA LYS A 72 -7.95 -12.32 -7.42
C LYS A 72 -7.17 -11.18 -8.08
N LEU A 73 -6.37 -11.45 -9.12
CA LEU A 73 -5.73 -10.38 -9.89
C LEU A 73 -6.80 -9.50 -10.56
N PRO A 74 -6.57 -8.17 -10.61
CA PRO A 74 -7.49 -7.30 -11.33
C PRO A 74 -7.51 -7.67 -12.81
N PHE A 75 -8.69 -7.61 -13.44
CA PHE A 75 -8.85 -7.95 -14.85
C PHE A 75 -7.94 -7.12 -15.79
N TRP A 76 -7.60 -5.88 -15.42
CA TRP A 76 -6.71 -5.00 -16.20
C TRP A 76 -5.23 -5.37 -16.08
N GLN A 77 -4.88 -6.40 -15.30
CA GLN A 77 -3.54 -6.97 -15.18
C GLN A 77 -3.48 -8.43 -15.66
N ARG A 78 -4.54 -8.93 -16.33
CA ARG A 78 -4.63 -10.33 -16.77
C ARG A 78 -3.94 -10.56 -18.11
#